data_AF-A0A1Q3UR68-F1
#
_entry.id   AF-A0A1Q3UR68-F1
#
_cell.length_a   1.000
_cell.length_b   1.000
_cell.length_c   1.000
_cell.angle_alpha   90.00
_cell.angle_beta   90.00
_cell.angle_gamma   90.00
#
_symmetry.space_group_name_H-M   'P 1'
#
loop_
_entity.id
_entity.type
_entity.pdbx_description
1 polymer ?
#
loop_
_entity_poly.entity_id
_entity_poly.type
_entity_poly.pdbx_seq_one_letter_code
_entity_poly.pdbx_strand_id
1 'polypeptide(L)'
;MAANQSERQKRTAILRMTLAELSSFCLTVDCLTPQCKGERTYGIGEIAGVYGERQTMADALQKMRCSCGARPAAAWLDFWPPARKTRRISLIGRDG
;
A
#
# COMPACT_ATOMS: atom_id res chain seq x y z
N MET A 1 18.21 -16.14 -9.40
CA MET A 1 17.23 -15.18 -9.97
C MET A 1 15.77 -15.65 -9.83
N ALA A 2 15.39 -16.40 -8.78
CA ALA A 2 14.00 -16.85 -8.56
C ALA A 2 13.23 -16.04 -7.51
N ALA A 3 13.93 -15.40 -6.55
CA ALA A 3 13.29 -14.62 -5.49
C ALA A 3 12.61 -13.34 -6.01
N ASN A 4 13.27 -12.59 -6.90
CA ASN A 4 12.72 -11.33 -7.44
C ASN A 4 11.48 -11.54 -8.33
N GLN A 5 11.38 -12.68 -9.03
CA GLN A 5 10.19 -12.97 -9.82
C GLN A 5 8.99 -13.26 -8.92
N SER A 6 9.19 -14.03 -7.85
CA SER A 6 8.13 -14.34 -6.87
C SER A 6 7.62 -13.08 -6.17
N GLU A 7 8.49 -12.16 -5.76
CA GLU A 7 8.08 -10.91 -5.10
C GLU A 7 7.36 -9.96 -6.06
N ARG A 8 7.84 -9.82 -7.31
CA ARG A 8 7.15 -9.04 -8.34
C ARG A 8 5.78 -9.63 -8.70
N GLN A 9 5.67 -10.95 -8.76
CA GLN A 9 4.41 -11.65 -9.01
C GLN A 9 3.43 -11.45 -7.85
N LYS A 10 3.88 -11.59 -6.60
CA LYS A 10 3.07 -11.29 -5.41
C LYS A 10 2.58 -9.85 -5.39
N ARG A 11 3.48 -8.88 -5.64
CA ARG A 11 3.13 -7.47 -5.76
C ARG A 11 2.06 -7.25 -6.83
N THR A 12 2.22 -7.84 -8.00
CA THR A 12 1.26 -7.71 -9.10
C THR A 12 -0.08 -8.34 -8.76
N ALA A 13 -0.08 -9.50 -8.09
CA ALA A 13 -1.30 -10.15 -7.61
C ALA A 13 -2.03 -9.25 -6.61
N ILE A 14 -1.34 -8.73 -5.60
CA ILE A 14 -1.90 -7.83 -4.58
C ILE A 14 -2.45 -6.54 -5.20
N LEU A 15 -1.73 -5.95 -6.15
CA LEU A 15 -2.20 -4.74 -6.85
C LEU A 15 -3.52 -4.97 -7.61
N ARG A 16 -3.80 -6.21 -8.02
CA ARG A 16 -5.05 -6.60 -8.70
C ARG A 16 -6.15 -7.04 -7.74
N MET A 17 -5.83 -7.35 -6.49
CA MET A 17 -6.83 -7.69 -5.48
C MET A 17 -7.68 -6.45 -5.15
N THR A 18 -8.94 -6.70 -4.86
CA THR A 18 -9.88 -5.68 -4.39
C THR A 18 -9.57 -5.26 -2.97
N LEU A 19 -10.00 -4.05 -2.59
CA LEU A 19 -9.86 -3.59 -1.21
C LEU A 19 -10.64 -4.49 -0.23
N ALA A 20 -11.77 -5.06 -0.66
CA ALA A 20 -12.53 -6.03 0.13
C ALA A 20 -11.70 -7.29 0.49
N GLU A 21 -10.93 -7.83 -0.47
CA GLU A 21 -10.08 -9.01 -0.24
C GLU A 21 -8.90 -8.71 0.70
N LEU A 22 -8.54 -7.44 0.85
CA LEU A 22 -7.41 -6.98 1.66
C LEU A 22 -7.86 -6.32 2.97
N SER A 23 -9.13 -6.44 3.38
CA SER A 23 -9.70 -5.74 4.53
C SER A 23 -8.94 -5.96 5.85
N SER A 24 -8.28 -7.11 6.01
CA SER A 24 -7.49 -7.50 7.19
C SER A 24 -6.05 -6.94 7.19
N PHE A 25 -5.68 -6.19 6.16
CA PHE A 25 -4.36 -5.56 6.02
C PHE A 25 -4.43 -4.07 6.34
N CYS A 26 -3.26 -3.47 6.44
CA CYS A 26 -3.05 -2.04 6.45
C CYS A 26 -2.12 -1.64 5.31
N LEU A 27 -2.36 -0.45 4.78
CA LEU A 27 -1.48 0.17 3.80
C LEU A 27 -0.69 1.26 4.51
N THR A 28 0.63 1.14 4.44
CA THR A 28 1.53 2.22 4.83
C THR A 28 2.02 2.92 3.57
N VAL A 29 1.90 4.24 3.53
CA VAL A 29 2.38 5.10 2.43
C VAL A 29 3.43 6.05 2.97
N ASP A 30 4.48 6.31 2.19
CA ASP A 30 5.52 7.28 2.50
C ASP A 30 5.63 8.30 1.36
N CYS A 31 5.50 9.57 1.73
CA CYS A 31 5.60 10.70 0.83
C CYS A 31 7.04 11.20 0.64
N LEU A 32 8.03 10.59 1.33
CA LEU A 32 9.48 10.88 1.30
C LEU A 32 9.85 12.36 1.47
N THR A 33 8.94 13.16 2.01
CA THR A 33 9.10 14.60 2.19
C THR A 33 8.49 15.00 3.53
N PRO A 34 9.25 15.65 4.43
CA PRO A 34 8.77 16.01 5.75
C PRO A 34 7.59 16.99 5.70
N GLN A 35 7.53 17.83 4.65
CA GLN A 35 6.42 18.75 4.37
C GLN A 35 5.09 18.03 4.10
N CYS A 36 5.14 16.77 3.64
CA CYS A 36 3.97 15.97 3.30
C CYS A 36 3.52 15.02 4.43
N LYS A 37 4.06 15.21 5.64
CA LYS A 37 3.83 14.39 6.85
C LYS A 37 4.41 12.96 6.82
N GLY A 38 5.39 12.70 5.96
CA GLY A 38 6.17 11.45 5.97
C GLY A 38 5.34 10.17 5.79
N GLU A 39 5.70 9.14 6.57
CA GLU A 39 5.03 7.83 6.58
C GLU A 39 3.68 7.88 7.30
N ARG A 40 2.63 7.29 6.70
CA ARG A 40 1.29 7.16 7.29
C ARG A 40 0.70 5.79 6.99
N THR A 41 0.10 5.18 8.01
CA THR A 41 -0.58 3.89 7.91
C THR A 41 -2.09 4.10 7.94
N TYR A 42 -2.81 3.37 7.08
CA TYR A 42 -4.26 3.38 6.96
C TYR A 42 -4.79 1.94 6.97
N GLY A 43 -5.93 1.72 7.62
CA GLY A 43 -6.64 0.45 7.49
C GLY A 43 -7.19 0.28 6.07
N ILE A 44 -7.09 -0.93 5.49
CA ILE A 44 -7.70 -1.17 4.18
C ILE A 44 -9.22 -0.99 4.23
N GLY A 45 -9.88 -1.33 5.35
CA GLY A 45 -11.31 -1.05 5.54
C GLY A 45 -11.65 0.45 5.44
N GLU A 46 -10.80 1.32 5.96
CA GLU A 46 -10.99 2.78 5.85
C GLU A 46 -10.79 3.26 4.40
N ILE A 47 -9.76 2.75 3.72
CA ILE A 47 -9.50 3.03 2.31
C ILE A 47 -10.68 2.54 1.45
N ALA A 48 -11.23 1.37 1.75
CA ALA A 48 -12.39 0.80 1.07
C ALA A 48 -13.63 1.67 1.25
N GLY A 49 -13.83 2.25 2.45
CA GLY A 49 -14.90 3.22 2.71
C GLY A 49 -14.78 4.50 1.87
N VAL A 50 -13.57 4.95 1.56
CA VAL A 50 -13.32 6.18 0.79
C VAL A 50 -13.37 5.95 -0.73
N TYR A 51 -12.73 4.89 -1.22
CA TYR A 51 -12.57 4.65 -2.66
C TYR A 51 -13.58 3.63 -3.23
N GLY A 52 -14.20 2.82 -2.37
CA GLY A 52 -15.13 1.75 -2.73
C GLY A 52 -14.49 0.35 -2.64
N GLU A 53 -15.20 -0.59 -2.03
CA GLU A 53 -14.73 -1.95 -1.73
C GLU A 53 -14.32 -2.77 -2.97
N ARG A 54 -14.96 -2.51 -4.11
CA ARG A 54 -14.70 -3.20 -5.38
C ARG A 54 -13.51 -2.64 -6.16
N GLN A 55 -12.95 -1.51 -5.73
CA GLN A 55 -11.75 -0.95 -6.36
C GLN A 55 -10.55 -1.84 -6.07
N THR A 56 -9.63 -1.91 -7.03
CA THR A 56 -8.36 -2.61 -6.80
C THR A 56 -7.42 -1.76 -5.94
N MET A 57 -6.46 -2.41 -5.29
CA MET A 57 -5.37 -1.72 -4.60
C MET A 57 -4.60 -0.78 -5.55
N ALA A 58 -4.37 -1.20 -6.81
CA ALA A 58 -3.74 -0.35 -7.82
C ALA A 58 -4.54 0.94 -8.07
N ASP A 59 -5.86 0.86 -8.23
CA ASP A 59 -6.70 2.02 -8.46
C ASP A 59 -6.72 2.96 -7.25
N ALA A 60 -6.78 2.40 -6.05
CA ALA A 60 -6.73 3.18 -4.82
C ALA A 60 -5.40 3.94 -4.70
N LEU A 61 -4.27 3.27 -4.94
CA LEU A 61 -2.94 3.90 -4.95
C LEU A 61 -2.80 4.98 -6.03
N GLN A 62 -3.38 4.76 -7.21
CA GLN A 62 -3.35 5.76 -8.28
C GLN A 62 -4.10 7.05 -7.91
N LYS A 63 -5.18 6.93 -7.15
CA LYS A 63 -6.03 8.04 -6.67
C LYS A 63 -5.48 8.69 -5.40
N MET A 64 -4.78 7.93 -4.56
CA MET A 64 -4.19 8.45 -3.31
C MET A 64 -3.23 9.61 -3.54
N ARG A 65 -3.29 10.57 -2.61
CA ARG A 65 -2.42 11.74 -2.56
C ARG A 65 -1.93 11.96 -1.13
N CYS A 66 -0.69 12.40 -1.04
CA CYS A 66 -0.09 12.93 0.18
C CYS A 66 -0.80 14.21 0.61
N SER A 67 -0.62 14.63 1.86
CA SER A 67 -1.25 15.85 2.39
C SER A 67 -0.87 17.11 1.60
N CYS A 68 0.27 17.09 0.91
CA CYS A 68 0.76 18.17 0.05
C CYS A 68 0.27 18.07 -1.42
N GLY A 69 -0.62 17.12 -1.73
CA GLY A 69 -1.14 16.91 -3.09
C GLY A 69 -0.25 16.07 -4.02
N ALA A 70 0.97 15.70 -3.60
CA ALA A 70 1.84 14.81 -4.36
C ALA A 70 1.36 13.34 -4.31
N ARG A 71 1.87 12.49 -5.20
CA ARG A 71 1.66 11.04 -5.10
C ARG A 71 2.58 10.44 -4.02
N PRO A 72 2.15 9.38 -3.33
CA PRO A 72 3.04 8.61 -2.47
C PRO A 72 4.28 8.14 -3.24
N ALA A 73 5.45 8.30 -2.64
CA ALA A 73 6.71 7.91 -3.24
C ALA A 73 7.04 6.43 -2.96
N ALA A 74 6.59 5.91 -1.81
CA ALA A 74 6.60 4.50 -1.50
C ALA A 74 5.29 4.08 -0.82
N ALA A 75 4.95 2.79 -0.92
CA ALA A 75 3.88 2.18 -0.14
C ALA A 75 4.09 0.68 -0.02
N TRP A 76 3.63 0.10 1.08
CA TRP A 76 3.68 -1.33 1.35
C TRP A 76 2.47 -1.79 2.16
N LEU A 77 2.12 -3.07 2.03
CA LEU A 77 1.14 -3.71 2.90
C LEU A 77 1.81 -4.26 4.16
N ASP A 78 1.11 -4.09 5.28
CA ASP A 78 1.37 -4.71 6.58
C ASP A 78 0.11 -5.46 7.04
N PHE A 79 0.27 -6.52 7.83
CA PHE A 79 -0.85 -7.15 8.54
C PHE A 79 -1.34 -6.27 9.70
N TRP A 80 -2.65 -6.24 9.93
CA TRP A 80 -3.22 -5.62 11.12
C TRP A 80 -3.36 -6.65 12.26
N PRO A 81 -2.98 -6.32 13.51
CA PRO A 81 -2.25 -5.12 13.94
C PRO A 81 -0.77 -5.16 13.51
N PRO A 82 -0.15 -3.99 13.25
CA PRO A 82 1.22 -3.92 12.76
C PRO A 82 2.20 -4.44 13.82
N ALA A 83 2.70 -5.66 13.63
CA ALA A 83 3.76 -6.21 14.47
C ALA A 83 5.14 -5.66 14.03
N ARG A 84 6.05 -5.44 14.98
CA ARG A 84 7.42 -4.91 14.75
C ARG A 84 8.28 -5.71 13.74
N LYS A 85 7.88 -6.92 13.36
CA LYS A 85 8.57 -7.82 12.41
C LYS A 85 7.65 -8.35 11.30
N THR A 86 6.68 -7.54 10.87
CA THR A 86 5.78 -7.93 9.77
C THR A 86 6.52 -7.91 8.45
N ARG A 87 6.32 -8.94 7.60
CA ARG A 87 6.81 -8.93 6.21
C ARG A 87 6.07 -7.83 5.47
N ARG A 88 6.76 -6.73 5.21
CA ARG A 88 6.29 -5.65 4.35
C ARG A 88 6.29 -6.11 2.91
N ILE A 89 5.18 -5.94 2.21
CA ILE A 89 5.11 -6.20 0.77
C ILE A 89 5.09 -4.86 0.05
N SER A 90 6.22 -4.49 -0.57
CA SER A 90 6.35 -3.24 -1.32
C SER A 90 5.42 -3.21 -2.53
N LEU A 91 4.58 -2.17 -2.61
CA LEU A 91 3.61 -1.95 -3.69
C LEU A 91 4.06 -0.85 -4.65
N ILE A 92 4.76 0.17 -4.14
CA ILE A 92 5.37 1.28 -4.88
C ILE A 92 6.60 1.77 -4.10
N GLY A 93 7.51 2.44 -4.79
CA GLY A 93 8.80 2.84 -4.23
C GLY A 93 9.89 1.81 -4.46
N ARG A 94 11.12 2.20 -4.15
CA ARG A 94 12.34 1.47 -4.50
C ARG A 94 12.36 0.13 -3.76
N ASP A 95 12.24 -0.97 -4.51
CA ASP A 95 12.72 -2.28 -4.08
C ASP A 95 14.16 -2.06 -3.59
N GLY A 96 14.35 -2.09 -2.27
CA GLY A 96 15.67 -2.05 -1.64
C GLY A 96 16.35 -3.40 -1.78
#